data_AF-A0A2K3KM07-F1
#
_entry.id   AF-A0A2K3KM07-F1
#
_cell.length_a   1.000
_cell.length_b   1.000
_cell.length_c   1.000
_cell.angle_alpha   90.00
_cell.angle_beta   90.00
_cell.angle_gamma   90.00
#
_symmetry.space_group_name_H-M   'P 1'
#
loop_
_entity.id
_entity.type
_entity.pdbx_description
1 polymer ?
#
loop_
_entity_poly.entity_id
_entity_poly.type
_entity_poly.pdbx_seq_one_letter_code
_entity_poly.pdbx_strand_id
1 'polypeptide(L)'
;GYDGVVSVFSSEKRQLLTTRSWDFIGLPQDVERAQYESDIIIGVIDSGIWPESDSFNDEGMSSPPSKWKGTCQAIDFCNKYVMTF
;
A
#
# COMPACT_ATOMS: atom_id res chain seq x y z
N GLY A 1 10.74 -4.55 36.43
CA GLY A 1 9.76 -4.14 35.42
C GLY A 1 9.51 -2.65 35.57
N TYR A 2 9.22 -1.96 34.47
CA TYR A 2 8.83 -0.54 34.52
C TYR A 2 7.33 -0.44 34.76
N ASP A 3 6.91 0.54 35.56
CA ASP A 3 5.49 0.79 35.81
C ASP A 3 4.77 1.10 34.50
N GLY A 4 3.59 0.48 34.30
CA GLY A 4 2.81 0.57 33.05
C GLY A 4 3.23 -0.38 31.91
N VAL A 5 4.29 -1.19 32.05
CA VAL A 5 4.69 -2.15 31.00
C VAL A 5 4.11 -3.54 31.29
N VAL A 6 3.16 -3.97 30.44
CA VAL A 6 2.48 -5.28 30.58
C VAL A 6 3.32 -6.43 30.01
N SER A 7 4.03 -6.23 28.89
CA SER A 7 4.86 -7.26 28.25
C SER A 7 5.88 -6.65 27.30
N VAL A 8 6.99 -7.35 27.06
CA VAL A 8 8.03 -6.99 26.08
C VAL A 8 8.33 -8.22 25.23
N PHE A 9 8.39 -8.04 23.91
CA PHE A 9 8.77 -9.08 22.96
C PHE A 9 9.95 -8.61 22.13
N SER A 10 10.86 -9.53 21.78
CA SER A 10 11.97 -9.20 20.89
C SER A 10 11.44 -8.90 19.49
N SER A 11 12.02 -7.89 18.84
CA SER A 11 11.78 -7.66 17.42
C SER A 11 12.35 -8.82 16.61
N GLU A 12 11.56 -9.34 15.66
CA GLU A 12 11.93 -10.46 14.79
C GLU A 12 11.87 -10.03 13.32
N LYS A 13 12.85 -10.47 12.52
CA LYS A 13 12.82 -10.28 11.06
C LYS A 13 11.88 -11.30 10.43
N ARG A 14 10.99 -10.84 9.54
CA ARG A 14 10.11 -11.70 8.71
C ARG A 14 10.66 -11.82 7.29
N GLN A 15 10.32 -12.90 6.59
CA GLN A 15 10.69 -13.14 5.20
C GLN A 15 9.51 -12.81 4.27
N LEU A 16 9.80 -12.38 3.04
CA LEU A 16 8.81 -12.12 2.00
C LEU A 16 8.24 -13.43 1.45
N LEU A 17 6.93 -13.49 1.19
CA LEU A 17 6.21 -14.76 0.98
C LEU A 17 5.55 -14.94 -0.41
N THR A 18 5.67 -14.01 -1.36
CA THR A 18 4.80 -14.03 -2.56
C THR A 18 5.57 -14.06 -3.88
N THR A 19 5.28 -15.04 -4.74
CA THR A 19 5.82 -15.08 -6.12
C THR A 19 4.77 -15.40 -7.21
N ARG A 20 3.57 -15.95 -6.89
CA ARG A 20 2.53 -16.27 -7.90
C ARG A 20 1.13 -16.48 -7.28
N SER A 21 0.25 -15.48 -7.29
CA SER A 21 -1.04 -15.53 -6.56
C SER A 21 -2.30 -15.49 -7.43
N TRP A 22 -2.37 -14.63 -8.45
CA TRP A 22 -3.65 -14.30 -9.11
C TRP A 22 -4.31 -15.46 -9.88
N ASP A 23 -3.54 -16.16 -10.74
CA ASP A 23 -4.03 -17.35 -11.44
C ASP A 23 -4.42 -18.47 -10.45
N PHE A 24 -3.66 -18.61 -9.36
CA PHE A 24 -3.87 -19.64 -8.35
C PHE A 24 -5.19 -19.44 -7.59
N ILE A 25 -5.55 -18.19 -7.29
CA ILE A 25 -6.82 -17.87 -6.62
C ILE A 25 -8.00 -17.68 -7.59
N GLY A 26 -7.77 -17.82 -8.90
CA GLY A 26 -8.81 -17.69 -9.93
C GLY A 26 -9.29 -16.25 -10.13
N LEU A 27 -8.41 -15.25 -10.03
CA LEU A 27 -8.75 -13.84 -10.28
C LEU A 27 -8.26 -13.42 -11.68
N PRO A 28 -9.11 -13.45 -12.72
CA PRO A 28 -8.73 -13.02 -14.06
C PRO A 28 -8.59 -11.50 -14.15
N GLN A 29 -7.97 -11.01 -15.22
CA GLN A 29 -7.77 -9.57 -15.44
C GLN A 29 -9.08 -8.84 -15.78
N ASP A 30 -9.99 -9.50 -16.50
CA ASP A 30 -11.28 -8.95 -16.92
C ASP A 30 -12.36 -9.20 -15.85
N VAL A 31 -12.26 -8.45 -14.75
CA VAL A 31 -13.25 -8.45 -13.66
C VAL A 31 -13.96 -7.10 -13.62
N GLU A 32 -15.28 -7.14 -13.43
CA GLU A 32 -16.06 -5.92 -13.21
C GLU A 32 -15.54 -5.19 -11.96
N ARG A 33 -15.16 -3.92 -12.13
CA ARG A 33 -14.57 -3.10 -11.05
C ARG A 33 -15.64 -2.17 -10.50
N ALA A 34 -15.71 -2.09 -9.18
CA ALA A 34 -16.65 -1.18 -8.54
C ALA A 34 -16.11 0.26 -8.52
N GLN A 35 -16.99 1.25 -8.71
CA GLN A 35 -16.58 2.66 -8.74
C GLN A 35 -15.92 3.14 -7.43
N TYR A 36 -16.26 2.54 -6.30
CA TYR A 36 -15.70 2.93 -4.99
C TYR A 36 -14.26 2.46 -4.78
N GLU A 37 -13.70 1.62 -5.65
CA GLU A 37 -12.35 1.08 -5.47
C GLU A 37 -11.26 2.15 -5.54
N SER A 38 -11.47 3.21 -6.33
CA SER A 38 -10.57 4.38 -6.37
C SER A 38 -10.52 5.14 -5.04
N ASP A 39 -11.50 4.92 -4.16
CA ASP A 39 -11.57 5.54 -2.84
C ASP A 39 -11.02 4.64 -1.72
N ILE A 40 -10.54 3.44 -2.04
CA ILE A 40 -9.94 2.52 -1.07
C ILE A 40 -8.43 2.82 -0.94
N ILE A 41 -7.96 2.89 0.31
CA ILE A 41 -6.54 3.12 0.62
C ILE A 41 -5.98 1.85 1.24
N ILE A 42 -4.95 1.27 0.62
CA ILE A 42 -4.27 0.07 1.11
C ILE A 42 -2.92 0.49 1.71
N GLY A 43 -2.76 0.31 3.02
CA GLY A 43 -1.48 0.52 3.68
C GLY A 43 -0.57 -0.70 3.52
N VAL A 44 0.63 -0.49 2.98
CA VAL A 44 1.64 -1.54 2.80
C VAL A 44 2.84 -1.23 3.70
N ILE A 45 3.18 -2.16 4.60
CA ILE A 45 4.36 -2.08 5.47
C ILE A 45 5.42 -3.01 4.89
N ASP A 46 6.37 -2.45 4.15
CA ASP A 46 7.42 -3.20 3.46
C ASP A 46 8.77 -2.44 3.51
N SER A 47 9.72 -2.86 2.71
CA SER A 47 11.05 -2.28 2.50
C SER A 47 11.05 -0.94 1.74
N GLY A 48 9.90 -0.49 1.24
CA GLY A 48 9.74 0.77 0.52
C GLY A 48 8.93 0.58 -0.76
N ILE A 49 9.12 1.50 -1.71
CA ILE A 49 8.44 1.49 -3.01
C ILE A 49 9.38 2.02 -4.10
N TRP A 50 9.18 1.56 -5.33
CA TRP A 50 9.84 2.07 -6.54
C TRP A 50 8.82 2.88 -7.35
N PRO A 51 8.69 4.20 -7.15
CA PRO A 51 7.58 4.98 -7.73
C PRO A 51 7.64 5.12 -9.26
N GLU A 52 8.82 4.97 -9.87
CA GLU A 52 9.01 5.07 -11.33
C GLU A 52 8.53 3.82 -12.09
N SER A 53 8.03 2.79 -11.40
CA SER A 53 7.49 1.60 -12.05
C SER A 53 6.16 1.90 -12.72
N ASP A 54 5.95 1.38 -13.93
CA ASP A 54 4.68 1.48 -14.67
C ASP A 54 3.47 0.94 -13.88
N SER A 55 3.70 0.07 -12.89
CA SER A 55 2.63 -0.44 -12.00
C SER A 55 1.98 0.65 -11.15
N PHE A 56 2.64 1.81 -11.00
CA PHE A 56 2.19 2.94 -10.21
C PHE A 56 1.87 4.18 -11.07
N ASN A 57 1.67 4.01 -12.38
CA ASN A 57 1.19 5.08 -13.24
C ASN A 57 -0.22 5.52 -12.81
N ASP A 58 -0.41 6.82 -12.64
CA ASP A 58 -1.66 7.43 -12.19
C ASP A 58 -2.45 8.13 -13.32
N GLU A 59 -2.08 7.87 -14.58
CA GLU A 59 -2.83 8.32 -15.75
C GLU A 59 -4.27 7.79 -15.69
N GLY A 60 -5.24 8.70 -15.83
CA GLY A 60 -6.66 8.38 -15.72
C GLY A 60 -7.21 8.31 -14.29
N MET A 61 -6.38 8.46 -13.25
CA MET A 61 -6.85 8.51 -11.86
C MET A 61 -7.35 9.88 -11.44
N SER A 62 -8.39 9.87 -10.61
CA SER A 62 -8.89 11.04 -9.87
C SER A 62 -7.92 11.46 -8.77
N SER A 63 -8.11 12.65 -8.21
CA SER A 63 -7.36 13.10 -7.04
C SER A 63 -7.52 12.14 -5.85
N PRO A 64 -6.53 12.08 -4.94
CA PRO A 64 -6.62 11.27 -3.73
C PRO A 64 -7.91 11.51 -2.92
N PRO A 65 -8.45 10.47 -2.26
CA PRO A 65 -9.67 10.60 -1.47
C PRO A 65 -9.53 11.64 -0.36
N SER A 66 -10.54 12.49 -0.16
CA SER A 66 -10.51 13.58 0.83
C SER A 66 -10.32 13.13 2.29
N LYS A 67 -10.60 11.86 2.58
CA LYS A 67 -10.37 11.22 3.88
C LYS A 67 -8.88 10.93 4.15
N TRP A 68 -8.02 10.99 3.14
CA TRP A 68 -6.59 10.78 3.30
C TRP A 68 -5.94 11.94 4.06
N LYS A 69 -5.12 11.60 5.05
CA LYS A 69 -4.41 12.58 5.90
C LYS A 69 -2.91 12.29 6.03
N GLY A 70 -2.39 11.33 5.26
CA GLY A 70 -0.96 11.05 5.21
C GLY A 70 -0.19 12.20 4.57
N THR A 71 1.13 12.15 4.69
CA THR A 71 2.03 13.19 4.16
C THR A 71 2.97 12.55 3.16
N CYS A 72 3.33 13.28 2.10
CA CYS A 72 4.40 12.83 1.23
C CYS A 72 5.76 13.26 1.79
N GLN A 73 6.54 12.34 2.36
CA GLN A 73 7.83 12.68 2.95
C GLN A 73 8.87 13.15 1.92
N ALA A 74 8.80 12.64 0.69
CA ALA A 74 9.65 13.06 -0.41
C ALA A 74 8.76 13.42 -1.61
N ILE A 75 8.59 14.73 -1.84
CA ILE A 75 7.59 15.29 -2.76
C ILE A 75 7.66 14.66 -4.16
N ASP A 76 8.86 14.32 -4.62
CA ASP A 76 9.09 13.73 -5.95
C ASP A 76 8.69 12.25 -6.07
N PHE A 77 8.29 11.60 -4.96
CA PHE A 77 7.99 10.16 -4.91
C PHE A 77 6.49 9.83 -4.87
N CYS A 78 5.61 10.79 -4.56
CA CYS A 78 4.17 10.55 -4.47
C CYS A 78 3.44 11.07 -5.70
N ASN A 79 2.40 10.34 -6.09
CA ASN A 79 1.44 10.72 -7.12
C ASN A 79 0.02 10.40 -6.63
N LYS A 80 -0.98 10.33 -7.52
CA LYS A 80 -2.36 10.01 -7.08
C LYS A 80 -2.54 8.53 -6.69
N TYR A 81 -1.63 7.65 -7.10
CA TYR A 81 -1.62 6.21 -6.80
C TYR A 81 -0.84 5.93 -5.50
N VAL A 82 0.39 6.42 -5.42
CA VAL A 82 1.33 6.19 -4.31
C VAL A 82 1.31 7.38 -3.36
N MET A 83 0.89 7.13 -2.13
CA MET A 83 0.88 8.08 -1.03
C MET A 83 1.62 7.49 0.18
N THR A 84 2.24 8.33 1.01
CA THR A 84 2.95 7.90 2.23
C THR A 84 2.25 8.41 3.50
N PHE A 85 2.44 7.70 4.62
CA PHE A 85 1.81 8.01 5.92
C PHE A 85 2.85 8.30 6.99
#